data_AF-A0A934MXG6-F1
#
_entry.id   AF-A0A934MXG6-F1
#
_cell.length_a   1.000
_cell.length_b   1.000
_cell.length_c   1.000
_cell.angle_alpha   90.00
_cell.angle_beta   90.00
_cell.angle_gamma   90.00
#
_symmetry.space_group_name_H-M   'P 1'
#
loop_
_entity.id
_entity.type
_entity.pdbx_description
1 polymer ?
#
loop_
_entity_poly.entity_id
_entity_poly.type
_entity_poly.pdbx_seq_one_letter_code
_entity_poly.pdbx_strand_id
1 'polypeptide(L)'
;MNKQSLISVLTQAREVIISSGESSFYELKPRDKKVVFDLVINGIGARQFSTDGDSDGCFASADVGALISDDTFVDDEIVFFSRSEYTLLDNIRDSLTSFYVGDNQSSDTVKAIDKLVTRLSAEAIFVNLTPHVFTLYAADKKDVLLSVQAEPEMARVSQTYVDVPDINGFPVVRSEYGTVTGIPDPQPHTYYIVSLLVAQALAATGIKRTDILVPDTGAGAVRNESGGIVGTTRFMVV
;
A
#
# COMPACT_ATOMS: atom_id res chain seq x y z
N MET A 1 9.68 11.46 6.37
CA MET A 1 10.79 11.59 5.40
C MET A 1 10.27 11.23 4.00
N ASN A 2 11.06 11.39 2.93
CA ASN A 2 10.63 10.91 1.61
C ASN A 2 11.08 9.45 1.36
N LYS A 3 10.43 8.77 0.41
CA LYS A 3 10.68 7.37 0.09
C LYS A 3 12.13 7.08 -0.33
N GLN A 4 12.74 7.96 -1.13
CA GLN A 4 14.14 7.80 -1.59
C GLN A 4 15.14 7.85 -0.43
N SER A 5 14.91 8.72 0.56
CA SER A 5 15.73 8.79 1.76
C SER A 5 15.63 7.49 2.58
N LEU A 6 14.43 6.92 2.72
CA LEU A 6 14.25 5.65 3.44
C LEU A 6 14.94 4.49 2.73
N ILE A 7 14.77 4.38 1.41
CA ILE A 7 15.46 3.40 0.57
C ILE A 7 16.97 3.50 0.74
N SER A 8 17.53 4.71 0.73
CA SER A 8 18.96 4.95 0.91
C SER A 8 19.46 4.45 2.27
N VAL A 9 18.74 4.75 3.35
CA VAL A 9 19.10 4.31 4.72
C VAL A 9 19.10 2.79 4.82
N LEU A 10 18.05 2.13 4.32
CA LEU A 10 17.92 0.67 4.34
C LEU A 10 18.99 -0.01 3.48
N THR A 11 19.32 0.57 2.33
CA THR A 11 20.37 0.05 1.44
C THR A 11 21.75 0.13 2.10
N GLN A 12 22.08 1.24 2.77
CA GLN A 12 23.32 1.35 3.53
C GLN A 12 23.39 0.36 4.69
N ALA A 13 22.29 0.18 5.44
CA ALA A 13 22.20 -0.83 6.48
C ALA A 13 22.47 -2.23 5.93
N ARG A 14 21.83 -2.59 4.81
CA ARG A 14 22.03 -3.85 4.08
C ARG A 14 23.49 -4.06 3.66
N GLU A 15 24.15 -3.03 3.14
CA GLU A 15 25.57 -3.11 2.73
C GLU A 15 26.48 -3.46 3.91
N VAL A 16 26.22 -2.91 5.10
CA VAL A 16 26.97 -3.28 6.31
C VAL A 16 26.80 -4.77 6.61
N ILE A 17 25.58 -5.31 6.54
CA ILE A 17 25.31 -6.74 6.76
C ILE A 17 26.10 -7.58 5.76
N ILE A 18 25.98 -7.30 4.47
CA ILE A 18 26.67 -8.06 3.41
C ILE A 18 28.19 -7.98 3.54
N SER A 19 28.73 -6.80 3.87
CA SER A 19 30.18 -6.59 4.01
C SER A 19 30.79 -7.40 5.16
N SER A 20 29.98 -7.82 6.14
CA SER A 20 30.41 -8.69 7.23
C SER A 20 30.50 -10.17 6.83
N GLY A 21 29.97 -10.54 5.66
CA GLY A 21 29.84 -11.91 5.18
C GLY A 21 28.53 -12.59 5.56
N GLU A 22 27.65 -11.90 6.31
CA GLU A 22 26.37 -12.42 6.78
C GLU A 22 25.20 -11.96 5.90
N SER A 23 24.07 -12.66 6.01
CA SER A 23 22.77 -12.19 5.50
C SER A 23 21.75 -11.91 6.61
N SER A 24 22.01 -12.42 7.82
CA SER A 24 21.17 -12.23 8.99
C SER A 24 21.76 -11.19 9.92
N PHE A 25 20.94 -10.25 10.39
CA PHE A 25 21.34 -9.33 11.44
C PHE A 25 21.72 -10.06 12.73
N TYR A 26 21.05 -11.17 13.03
CA TYR A 26 21.28 -11.93 14.27
C TYR A 26 22.73 -12.44 14.38
N GLU A 27 23.31 -12.85 13.26
CA GLU A 27 24.68 -13.40 13.18
C GLU A 27 25.78 -12.32 13.21
N LEU A 28 25.41 -11.04 13.09
CA LEU A 28 26.38 -9.94 13.11
C LEU A 28 27.10 -9.85 14.46
N LYS A 29 28.38 -9.46 14.37
CA LYS A 29 29.14 -9.07 15.56
C LYS A 29 28.46 -7.88 16.25
N PRO A 30 28.52 -7.76 17.58
CA PRO A 30 27.87 -6.66 18.32
C PRO A 30 28.25 -5.26 17.81
N ARG A 31 29.49 -5.08 17.36
CA ARG A 31 29.96 -3.85 16.70
C ARG A 31 29.12 -3.51 15.47
N ASP A 32 28.94 -4.47 14.57
CA ASP A 32 28.31 -4.21 13.26
C ASP A 32 26.78 -4.09 13.43
N LYS A 33 26.19 -4.79 14.42
CA LYS A 33 24.80 -4.55 14.87
C LYS A 33 24.57 -3.09 15.26
N LYS A 34 25.47 -2.53 16.07
CA LYS A 34 25.41 -1.12 16.50
C LYS A 34 25.55 -0.16 15.33
N VAL A 35 26.42 -0.45 14.35
CA VAL A 35 26.55 0.36 13.13
C VAL A 35 25.25 0.38 12.34
N VAL A 36 24.63 -0.78 12.10
CA VAL A 36 23.33 -0.87 11.42
C VAL A 36 22.24 -0.12 12.19
N PHE A 37 22.16 -0.32 13.51
CA PHE A 37 21.21 0.39 14.36
C PHE A 37 21.37 1.90 14.27
N ASP A 38 22.60 2.41 14.42
CA ASP A 38 22.88 3.85 14.36
C ASP A 38 22.55 4.44 12.99
N LEU A 39 22.86 3.72 11.90
CA LEU A 39 22.51 4.14 10.54
C LEU A 39 20.99 4.29 10.39
N VAL A 40 20.22 3.31 10.84
CA VAL A 40 18.77 3.30 10.69
C VAL A 40 18.10 4.33 11.60
N ILE A 41 18.43 4.35 12.90
CA ILE A 41 17.86 5.28 13.87
C ILE A 41 18.17 6.74 13.51
N ASN A 42 19.40 7.05 13.11
CA ASN A 42 19.76 8.42 12.74
C ASN A 42 19.22 8.81 11.37
N GLY A 43 19.21 7.87 10.42
CA GLY A 43 18.72 8.11 9.06
C GLY A 43 17.21 8.37 8.99
N ILE A 44 16.44 7.65 9.80
CA ILE A 44 14.98 7.84 9.93
C ILE A 44 14.65 8.96 10.93
N GLY A 45 15.46 9.09 11.98
CA GLY A 45 15.31 10.04 13.07
C GLY A 45 14.69 9.38 14.30
N ALA A 46 15.42 9.39 15.41
CA ALA A 46 15.06 8.70 16.66
C ALA A 46 13.64 9.00 17.18
N ARG A 47 13.09 10.20 16.95
CA ARG A 47 11.74 10.58 17.36
C ARG A 47 10.61 9.86 16.62
N GLN A 48 10.94 9.21 15.50
CA GLN A 48 9.98 8.41 14.74
C GLN A 48 9.85 6.99 15.27
N PHE A 49 10.73 6.58 16.20
CA PHE A 49 10.66 5.26 16.79
C PHE A 49 9.85 5.29 18.08
N SER A 50 8.87 4.40 18.17
CA SER A 50 8.26 4.03 19.44
C SER A 50 9.15 3.00 20.11
N THR A 51 9.35 3.15 21.42
CA THR A 51 10.07 2.17 22.23
C THR A 51 9.16 1.61 23.29
N ASP A 52 9.11 0.30 23.38
CA ASP A 52 8.33 -0.40 24.40
C ASP A 52 9.01 -1.75 24.72
N GLY A 53 8.51 -2.50 25.69
CA GLY A 53 9.13 -3.73 26.14
C GLY A 53 8.23 -4.56 27.03
N ASP A 54 8.55 -5.85 27.12
CA ASP A 54 7.84 -6.81 27.96
C ASP A 54 8.82 -7.64 28.80
N SER A 55 8.40 -8.83 29.25
CA SER A 55 9.22 -9.70 30.09
C SER A 55 10.48 -10.26 29.39
N ASP A 56 10.52 -10.31 28.06
CA ASP A 56 11.59 -10.97 27.31
C ASP A 56 12.56 -10.02 26.60
N GLY A 57 12.21 -8.73 26.54
CA GLY A 57 13.09 -7.67 26.06
C GLY A 57 12.38 -6.37 25.74
N CYS A 58 13.10 -5.52 24.99
CA CYS A 58 12.63 -4.23 24.52
C CYS A 58 12.72 -4.14 22.99
N PHE A 59 11.85 -3.34 22.40
CA PHE A 59 11.83 -3.07 20.98
C PHE A 59 11.86 -1.56 20.69
N ALA A 60 12.50 -1.22 19.57
CA ALA A 60 12.37 0.08 18.93
C ALA A 60 11.74 -0.15 17.56
N SER A 61 10.60 0.47 17.31
CA SER A 61 9.75 0.21 16.14
C SER A 61 9.36 1.50 15.42
N ALA A 62 9.28 1.46 14.09
CA ALA A 62 8.77 2.56 13.28
C ALA A 62 7.89 2.03 12.14
N ASP A 63 6.69 2.59 12.02
CA ASP A 63 5.73 2.32 10.95
C ASP A 63 6.20 2.97 9.63
N VAL A 64 6.45 2.15 8.60
CA VAL A 64 6.96 2.61 7.31
C VAL A 64 5.97 3.54 6.61
N GLY A 65 4.67 3.25 6.67
CA GLY A 65 3.62 4.07 6.08
C GLY A 65 3.53 5.45 6.74
N ALA A 66 3.77 5.54 8.05
CA ALA A 66 3.86 6.81 8.76
C ALA A 66 5.15 7.60 8.46
N LEU A 67 6.24 6.89 8.10
CA LEU A 67 7.52 7.51 7.75
C LEU A 67 7.52 8.18 6.38
N ILE A 68 6.85 7.59 5.39
CA ILE A 68 6.82 8.11 4.02
C ILE A 68 5.64 9.06 3.83
N SER A 69 5.93 10.25 3.32
CA SER A 69 4.91 11.28 3.10
C SER A 69 4.19 11.18 1.75
N ASP A 70 4.32 10.06 1.04
CA ASP A 70 3.64 9.82 -0.23
C ASP A 70 2.43 8.92 -0.01
N ASP A 71 1.43 8.98 -0.90
CA ASP A 71 0.18 8.20 -0.82
C ASP A 71 0.39 6.68 -1.03
N THR A 72 1.61 6.17 -0.80
CA THR A 72 1.91 4.74 -0.88
C THR A 72 1.35 4.07 0.36
N PHE A 73 0.30 3.27 0.18
CA PHE A 73 -0.19 2.40 1.25
C PHE A 73 0.82 1.26 1.48
N VAL A 74 1.56 1.33 2.60
CA VAL A 74 2.54 0.32 3.01
C VAL A 74 2.29 -0.02 4.48
N ASP A 75 1.89 -1.26 4.74
CA ASP A 75 1.66 -1.81 6.08
C ASP A 75 2.87 -2.63 6.53
N ASP A 76 4.03 -1.97 6.60
CA ASP A 76 5.32 -2.57 6.95
C ASP A 76 5.92 -1.85 8.17
N GLU A 77 6.71 -2.57 8.96
CA GLU A 77 7.38 -2.01 10.15
C GLU A 77 8.89 -2.24 10.10
N ILE A 78 9.64 -1.35 10.75
CA ILE A 78 11.08 -1.47 10.99
C ILE A 78 11.26 -1.67 12.49
N VAL A 79 11.77 -2.83 12.91
CA VAL A 79 11.84 -3.20 14.33
C VAL A 79 13.22 -3.70 14.71
N PHE A 80 13.81 -3.10 15.74
CA PHE A 80 14.96 -3.65 16.44
C PHE A 80 14.50 -4.26 17.76
N PHE A 81 14.92 -5.50 18.03
CA PHE A 81 14.69 -6.16 19.30
C PHE A 81 16.00 -6.31 20.08
N SER A 82 15.89 -6.18 21.41
CA SER A 82 17.00 -6.14 22.34
C SER A 82 16.61 -6.84 23.64
N ARG A 83 17.57 -7.50 24.29
CA ARG A 83 17.35 -8.12 25.62
C ARG A 83 17.52 -7.14 26.78
N SER A 84 17.48 -5.85 26.50
CA SER A 84 17.51 -4.80 27.51
C SER A 84 16.28 -4.89 28.42
N GLU A 85 16.46 -4.58 29.71
CA GLU A 85 15.35 -4.35 30.66
C GLU A 85 14.82 -2.90 30.57
N TYR A 86 15.49 -2.04 29.81
CA TYR A 86 15.16 -0.63 29.64
C TYR A 86 14.86 -0.29 28.17
N THR A 87 13.80 0.48 27.95
CA THR A 87 13.28 0.81 26.62
C THR A 87 13.98 1.99 25.94
N LEU A 88 14.91 2.68 26.60
CA LEU A 88 15.65 3.78 25.96
C LEU A 88 16.51 3.24 24.81
N LEU A 89 16.60 4.00 23.72
CA LEU A 89 17.33 3.58 22.50
C LEU A 89 18.80 3.23 22.78
N ASP A 90 19.48 3.95 23.68
CA ASP A 90 20.86 3.65 24.06
C ASP A 90 20.98 2.28 24.76
N ASN A 91 20.01 1.93 25.61
CA ASN A 91 19.98 0.62 26.27
C ASN A 91 19.64 -0.50 25.27
N ILE A 92 18.68 -0.26 24.37
CA ILE A 92 18.33 -1.19 23.28
C ILE A 92 19.57 -1.47 22.43
N ARG A 93 20.30 -0.42 22.02
CA ARG A 93 21.51 -0.47 21.20
C ARG A 93 22.60 -1.37 21.78
N ASP A 94 22.72 -1.41 23.11
CA ASP A 94 23.80 -2.16 23.76
C ASP A 94 23.56 -3.67 23.84
N SER A 95 22.35 -4.14 23.61
CA SER A 95 21.98 -5.57 23.71
C SER A 95 21.10 -6.07 22.54
N LEU A 96 21.33 -5.50 21.35
CA LEU A 96 20.65 -5.86 20.10
C LEU A 96 20.76 -7.34 19.75
N THR A 97 19.64 -7.92 19.38
CA THR A 97 19.55 -9.34 18.99
C THR A 97 19.03 -9.48 17.57
N SER A 98 17.90 -8.84 17.24
CA SER A 98 17.23 -8.97 15.95
C SER A 98 16.92 -7.63 15.31
N PHE A 99 16.83 -7.64 13.98
CA PHE A 99 16.40 -6.52 13.16
C PHE A 99 15.44 -7.06 12.11
N TYR A 100 14.19 -6.59 12.16
CA TYR A 100 13.09 -6.99 11.28
C TYR A 100 12.67 -5.81 10.42
N VAL A 101 12.33 -6.13 9.17
CA VAL A 101 11.91 -5.15 8.17
C VAL A 101 10.75 -5.73 7.37
N GLY A 102 9.63 -5.02 7.38
CA GLY A 102 8.37 -5.41 6.75
C GLY A 102 7.56 -6.45 7.52
N ASP A 103 6.67 -7.13 6.82
CA ASP A 103 5.74 -8.15 7.35
C ASP A 103 6.37 -9.43 7.96
N ASN A 104 7.69 -9.61 7.88
CA ASN A 104 8.33 -10.91 8.11
C ASN A 104 9.42 -10.89 9.20
N GLN A 105 9.30 -11.81 10.17
CA GLN A 105 10.43 -12.27 10.99
C GLN A 105 11.38 -13.20 10.21
N SER A 106 11.75 -12.79 8.99
CA SER A 106 12.69 -13.53 8.14
C SER A 106 14.05 -13.63 8.85
N SER A 107 14.61 -14.83 8.90
CA SER A 107 15.97 -15.05 9.41
C SER A 107 17.04 -14.42 8.51
N ASP A 108 16.70 -14.14 7.24
CA ASP A 108 17.53 -13.42 6.27
C ASP A 108 17.08 -11.95 6.21
N THR A 109 17.86 -11.09 6.86
CA THR A 109 17.58 -9.65 6.98
C THR A 109 17.85 -8.93 5.66
N VAL A 110 18.88 -9.33 4.91
CA VAL A 110 19.22 -8.74 3.60
C VAL A 110 18.05 -8.92 2.63
N LYS A 111 17.48 -10.13 2.56
CA LYS A 111 16.33 -10.41 1.71
C LYS A 111 15.07 -9.65 2.14
N ALA A 112 14.86 -9.47 3.44
CA ALA A 112 13.76 -8.67 3.95
C ALA A 112 13.88 -7.20 3.53
N ILE A 113 15.08 -6.62 3.67
CA ILE A 113 15.38 -5.28 3.18
C ILE A 113 15.19 -5.19 1.67
N ASP A 114 15.70 -6.14 0.88
CA ASP A 114 15.56 -6.14 -0.58
C ASP A 114 14.09 -6.17 -1.02
N LYS A 115 13.25 -6.96 -0.34
CA LYS A 115 11.81 -6.97 -0.60
C LYS A 115 11.17 -5.60 -0.32
N LEU A 116 11.44 -5.01 0.85
CA LEU A 116 10.89 -3.70 1.19
C LEU A 116 11.40 -2.62 0.22
N VAL A 117 12.70 -2.59 -0.08
CA VAL A 117 13.29 -1.65 -1.05
C VAL A 117 12.68 -1.83 -2.43
N THR A 118 12.44 -3.06 -2.88
CA THR A 118 11.75 -3.32 -4.15
C THR A 118 10.33 -2.77 -4.13
N ARG A 119 9.58 -3.01 -3.03
CA ARG A 119 8.22 -2.47 -2.86
C ARG A 119 8.20 -0.94 -2.84
N LEU A 120 9.14 -0.33 -2.11
CA LEU A 120 9.32 1.12 -2.06
C LEU A 120 9.87 1.67 -3.38
N SER A 121 10.56 0.90 -4.20
CA SER A 121 11.03 1.38 -5.51
C SER A 121 9.99 1.19 -6.60
N ALA A 122 9.00 0.31 -6.40
CA ALA A 122 7.94 0.06 -7.36
C ALA A 122 7.03 1.28 -7.51
N GLU A 123 6.72 1.60 -8.76
CA GLU A 123 5.66 2.53 -9.10
C GLU A 123 4.32 1.79 -9.08
N ALA A 124 3.26 2.49 -8.67
CA ALA A 124 1.91 1.94 -8.74
C ALA A 124 1.51 1.73 -10.19
N ILE A 125 1.04 0.52 -10.51
CA ILE A 125 0.50 0.15 -11.80
C ILE A 125 -1.01 0.32 -11.74
N PHE A 126 -1.57 1.12 -12.64
CA PHE A 126 -3.02 1.30 -12.76
C PHE A 126 -3.54 0.56 -13.97
N VAL A 127 -4.47 -0.36 -13.76
CA VAL A 127 -5.11 -1.16 -14.81
C VAL A 127 -6.56 -0.72 -14.93
N ASN A 128 -6.94 -0.15 -16.07
CA ASN A 128 -8.27 0.39 -16.27
C ASN A 128 -9.20 -0.68 -16.85
N LEU A 129 -10.05 -1.24 -16.00
CA LEU A 129 -11.05 -2.25 -16.37
C LEU A 129 -12.41 -1.63 -16.70
N THR A 130 -12.45 -0.32 -17.00
CA THR A 130 -13.64 0.40 -17.44
C THR A 130 -13.62 0.64 -18.97
N PRO A 131 -14.77 0.91 -19.62
CA PRO A 131 -14.84 0.98 -21.09
C PRO A 131 -14.13 2.15 -21.77
N HIS A 132 -13.78 3.19 -21.02
CA HIS A 132 -13.26 4.43 -21.58
C HIS A 132 -11.94 4.79 -20.91
N VAL A 133 -11.14 5.60 -21.60
CA VAL A 133 -9.90 6.16 -21.05
C VAL A 133 -10.22 6.82 -19.72
N PHE A 134 -9.49 6.41 -18.69
CA PHE A 134 -9.55 7.05 -17.39
C PHE A 134 -8.56 8.21 -17.36
N THR A 135 -9.00 9.34 -16.80
CA THR A 135 -8.16 10.53 -16.62
C THR A 135 -8.34 11.08 -15.22
N LEU A 136 -7.24 11.16 -14.48
CA LEU A 136 -7.15 11.80 -13.18
C LEU A 136 -6.58 13.22 -13.36
N TYR A 137 -7.27 14.20 -12.82
CA TYR A 137 -6.84 15.59 -12.77
C TYR A 137 -6.36 15.97 -11.38
N ALA A 138 -5.54 17.02 -11.30
CA ALA A 138 -5.23 17.70 -10.05
C ALA A 138 -6.52 18.25 -9.40
N ALA A 139 -6.44 18.54 -8.10
CA ALA A 139 -7.60 19.02 -7.33
C ALA A 139 -8.23 20.30 -7.91
N ASP A 140 -7.43 21.15 -8.56
CA ASP A 140 -7.88 22.38 -9.22
C ASP A 140 -8.47 22.16 -10.63
N LYS A 141 -8.49 20.91 -11.10
CA LYS A 141 -9.02 20.45 -12.39
C LYS A 141 -8.27 20.96 -13.63
N LYS A 142 -7.06 21.50 -13.48
CA LYS A 142 -6.29 22.06 -14.60
C LYS A 142 -5.32 21.08 -15.22
N ASP A 143 -4.55 20.39 -14.38
CA ASP A 143 -3.49 19.49 -14.84
C ASP A 143 -3.96 18.03 -14.83
N VAL A 144 -3.59 17.29 -15.87
CA VAL A 144 -3.77 15.83 -15.90
C VAL A 144 -2.61 15.18 -15.15
N LEU A 145 -2.92 14.40 -14.12
CA LEU A 145 -1.95 13.67 -13.30
C LEU A 145 -1.71 12.26 -13.80
N LEU A 146 -2.75 11.59 -14.30
CA LEU A 146 -2.68 10.21 -14.77
C LEU A 146 -3.71 10.01 -15.89
N SER A 147 -3.32 9.29 -16.95
CA SER A 147 -4.25 8.78 -17.95
C SER A 147 -3.98 7.31 -18.23
N VAL A 148 -5.03 6.48 -18.20
CA VAL A 148 -4.94 5.02 -18.33
C VAL A 148 -5.91 4.56 -19.41
N GLN A 149 -5.37 3.91 -20.45
CA GLN A 149 -6.17 3.32 -21.52
C GLN A 149 -7.01 2.15 -20.99
N ALA A 150 -8.20 1.97 -21.54
CA ALA A 150 -9.05 0.85 -21.19
C ALA A 150 -8.40 -0.48 -21.62
N GLU A 151 -8.44 -1.47 -20.73
CA GLU A 151 -8.06 -2.84 -21.06
C GLU A 151 -9.10 -3.50 -21.96
N PRO A 152 -8.70 -4.43 -22.85
CA PRO A 152 -9.64 -5.19 -23.66
C PRO A 152 -10.62 -6.02 -22.83
N GLU A 153 -10.13 -6.61 -21.73
CA GLU A 153 -10.94 -7.36 -20.77
C GLU A 153 -11.40 -6.43 -19.65
N MET A 154 -12.67 -6.03 -19.69
CA MET A 154 -13.28 -5.13 -18.72
C MET A 154 -13.93 -5.89 -17.57
N ALA A 155 -13.94 -5.26 -16.40
CA ALA A 155 -14.69 -5.77 -15.26
C ALA A 155 -16.20 -5.65 -15.53
N ARG A 156 -16.93 -6.72 -15.24
CA ARG A 156 -18.37 -6.83 -15.46
C ARG A 156 -19.05 -7.40 -14.24
N VAL A 157 -20.28 -6.96 -14.01
CA VAL A 157 -21.22 -7.64 -13.12
C VAL A 157 -22.37 -8.15 -13.98
N SER A 158 -22.76 -9.40 -13.78
CA SER A 158 -23.97 -9.92 -14.42
C SER A 158 -25.20 -9.21 -13.86
N GLN A 159 -26.15 -8.88 -14.73
CA GLN A 159 -27.39 -8.21 -14.34
C GLN A 159 -28.58 -8.98 -14.93
N THR A 160 -29.54 -9.30 -14.08
CA THR A 160 -30.83 -9.85 -14.46
C THR A 160 -31.93 -8.86 -14.08
N TYR A 161 -33.07 -8.95 -14.77
CA TYR A 161 -34.26 -8.19 -14.47
C TYR A 161 -35.33 -9.14 -13.98
N VAL A 162 -35.94 -8.80 -12.86
CA VAL A 162 -37.06 -9.55 -12.26
C VAL A 162 -38.30 -8.68 -12.33
N ASP A 163 -39.36 -9.20 -12.95
CA ASP A 163 -40.66 -8.54 -12.97
C ASP A 163 -41.19 -8.39 -11.54
N VAL A 164 -41.68 -7.19 -11.22
CA VAL A 164 -42.38 -6.91 -9.97
C VAL A 164 -43.77 -6.35 -10.30
N PRO A 165 -44.71 -6.30 -9.33
CA PRO A 165 -46.07 -5.84 -9.62
C PRO A 165 -46.10 -4.45 -10.28
N ASP A 166 -46.89 -4.33 -11.34
CA ASP A 166 -47.13 -3.07 -12.03
C ASP A 166 -47.66 -2.00 -11.07
N ILE A 167 -47.20 -0.77 -11.27
CA ILE A 167 -47.73 0.40 -10.57
C ILE A 167 -48.65 1.12 -11.55
N ASN A 168 -49.96 1.17 -11.26
CA ASN A 168 -50.96 1.79 -12.14
C ASN A 168 -50.96 1.26 -13.60
N GLY A 169 -50.60 -0.01 -13.80
CA GLY A 169 -50.50 -0.63 -15.13
C GLY A 169 -49.23 -0.27 -15.91
N PHE A 170 -48.25 0.37 -15.27
CA PHE A 170 -46.91 0.55 -15.83
C PHE A 170 -46.03 -0.64 -15.41
N PRO A 171 -45.35 -1.31 -16.37
CA PRO A 171 -44.47 -2.42 -16.05
C PRO A 171 -43.29 -1.95 -15.21
N VAL A 172 -43.00 -2.67 -14.14
CA VAL A 172 -41.87 -2.39 -13.25
C VAL A 172 -40.97 -3.61 -13.18
N VAL A 173 -39.67 -3.40 -13.33
CA VAL A 173 -38.64 -4.42 -13.17
C VAL A 173 -37.67 -4.01 -12.09
N ARG A 174 -37.17 -4.99 -11.33
CA ARG A 174 -36.06 -4.83 -10.39
C ARG A 174 -34.79 -5.40 -11.02
N SER A 175 -33.71 -4.63 -10.97
CA SER A 175 -32.37 -5.12 -11.31
C SER A 175 -31.83 -5.99 -10.18
N GLU A 176 -31.32 -7.16 -10.53
CA GLU A 176 -30.55 -8.02 -9.64
C GLU A 176 -29.14 -8.18 -10.21
N TYR A 177 -28.13 -8.01 -9.36
CA TYR A 177 -26.73 -8.12 -9.73
C TYR A 177 -26.17 -9.45 -9.24
N GLY A 178 -25.54 -10.19 -10.14
CA GLY A 178 -24.96 -11.50 -9.87
C GLY A 178 -23.43 -11.46 -9.79
N THR A 179 -22.79 -12.46 -10.37
CA THR A 179 -21.34 -12.65 -10.35
C THR A 179 -20.57 -11.49 -10.98
N VAL A 180 -19.48 -11.09 -10.33
CA VAL A 180 -18.45 -10.18 -10.84
C VAL A 180 -17.37 -10.99 -11.57
N THR A 181 -16.99 -10.56 -12.78
CA THR A 181 -15.96 -11.19 -13.62
C THR A 181 -15.04 -10.14 -14.24
N GLY A 182 -13.90 -10.58 -14.79
CA GLY A 182 -12.97 -9.69 -15.50
C GLY A 182 -12.12 -8.82 -14.58
N ILE A 183 -11.98 -9.20 -13.30
CA ILE A 183 -11.04 -8.61 -12.36
C ILE A 183 -9.97 -9.66 -12.06
N PRO A 184 -8.70 -9.44 -12.41
CA PRO A 184 -7.62 -10.37 -12.07
C PRO A 184 -7.44 -10.52 -10.55
N ASP A 185 -6.73 -11.59 -10.16
CA ASP A 185 -6.28 -11.78 -8.78
C ASP A 185 -5.33 -10.64 -8.37
N PRO A 186 -5.35 -10.18 -7.10
CA PRO A 186 -4.49 -9.12 -6.62
C PRO A 186 -3.03 -9.34 -7.00
N GLN A 187 -2.40 -8.31 -7.58
CA GLN A 187 -0.98 -8.32 -7.90
C GLN A 187 -0.25 -7.24 -7.09
N PRO A 188 1.01 -7.46 -6.70
CA PRO A 188 1.81 -6.43 -6.03
C PRO A 188 1.80 -5.11 -6.81
N HIS A 189 1.59 -4.00 -6.10
CA HIS A 189 1.60 -2.63 -6.64
C HIS A 189 0.60 -2.34 -7.77
N THR A 190 -0.38 -3.23 -7.99
CA THR A 190 -1.34 -3.08 -9.07
C THR A 190 -2.70 -2.69 -8.51
N TYR A 191 -3.28 -1.63 -9.05
CA TYR A 191 -4.62 -1.15 -8.71
C TYR A 191 -5.53 -1.28 -9.92
N TYR A 192 -6.70 -1.87 -9.72
CA TYR A 192 -7.70 -2.08 -10.76
C TYR A 192 -8.78 -1.01 -10.67
N ILE A 193 -8.89 -0.20 -11.72
CA ILE A 193 -9.91 0.84 -11.83
C ILE A 193 -11.18 0.19 -12.38
N VAL A 194 -12.25 0.20 -11.59
CA VAL A 194 -13.55 -0.39 -11.93
C VAL A 194 -14.68 0.63 -11.76
N SER A 195 -15.87 0.30 -12.28
CA SER A 195 -17.06 1.12 -12.02
C SER A 195 -17.55 0.96 -10.58
N LEU A 196 -18.24 1.98 -10.06
CA LEU A 196 -18.84 1.93 -8.71
C LEU A 196 -19.75 0.71 -8.54
N LEU A 197 -20.53 0.37 -9.57
CA LEU A 197 -21.42 -0.78 -9.56
C LEU A 197 -20.67 -2.11 -9.38
N VAL A 198 -19.55 -2.28 -10.09
CA VAL A 198 -18.70 -3.47 -9.97
C VAL A 198 -18.08 -3.56 -8.57
N ALA A 199 -17.55 -2.45 -8.05
CA ALA A 199 -16.95 -2.40 -6.71
C ALA A 199 -17.98 -2.73 -5.62
N GLN A 200 -19.20 -2.16 -5.71
CA GLN A 200 -20.29 -2.45 -4.78
C GLN A 200 -20.75 -3.91 -4.85
N ALA A 201 -20.89 -4.47 -6.06
CA ALA A 201 -21.25 -5.88 -6.23
C ALA A 201 -20.18 -6.80 -5.63
N LEU A 202 -18.89 -6.48 -5.83
CA LEU A 202 -17.78 -7.23 -5.25
C LEU A 202 -17.80 -7.16 -3.71
N ALA A 203 -17.95 -5.96 -3.14
CA ALA A 203 -18.05 -5.78 -1.69
C ALA A 203 -19.24 -6.54 -1.08
N ALA A 204 -20.38 -6.59 -1.78
CA ALA A 204 -21.57 -7.34 -1.35
C ALA A 204 -21.35 -8.86 -1.26
N THR A 205 -20.34 -9.41 -1.94
CA THR A 205 -19.95 -10.84 -1.81
C THR A 205 -19.18 -11.13 -0.51
N GLY A 206 -18.79 -10.10 0.25
CA GLY A 206 -17.94 -10.23 1.44
C GLY A 206 -16.45 -10.32 1.13
N ILE A 207 -16.05 -10.26 -0.14
CA ILE A 207 -14.64 -10.22 -0.55
C ILE A 207 -14.10 -8.79 -0.34
N LYS A 208 -13.07 -8.65 0.51
CA LYS A 208 -12.36 -7.38 0.72
C LYS A 208 -11.16 -7.29 -0.23
N ARG A 209 -11.16 -6.31 -1.12
CA ARG A 209 -10.08 -6.02 -2.08
C ARG A 209 -9.62 -4.57 -1.91
N THR A 210 -8.40 -4.38 -1.41
CA THR A 210 -7.81 -3.06 -1.16
C THR A 210 -7.16 -2.44 -2.40
N ASP A 211 -7.05 -3.21 -3.47
CA ASP A 211 -6.48 -2.86 -4.77
C ASP A 211 -7.54 -2.40 -5.79
N ILE A 212 -8.79 -2.21 -5.37
CA ILE A 212 -9.89 -1.77 -6.23
C ILE A 212 -10.14 -0.28 -6.06
N LEU A 213 -10.07 0.46 -7.16
CA LEU A 213 -10.30 1.90 -7.19
C LEU A 213 -11.49 2.25 -8.07
N VAL A 214 -12.29 3.20 -7.61
CA VAL A 214 -13.46 3.70 -8.35
C VAL A 214 -13.24 5.18 -8.68
N PRO A 215 -13.38 5.61 -9.95
CA PRO A 215 -13.37 7.02 -10.29
C PRO A 215 -14.52 7.78 -9.58
N ASP A 216 -14.23 8.88 -8.86
CA ASP A 216 -15.29 9.74 -8.30
C ASP A 216 -15.92 10.59 -9.41
N THR A 217 -16.92 10.02 -10.09
CA THR A 217 -17.70 10.72 -11.13
C THR A 217 -18.85 11.57 -10.55
N GLY A 218 -18.91 11.72 -9.23
CA GLY A 218 -19.81 12.60 -8.50
C GLY A 218 -19.16 13.94 -8.19
N ALA A 219 -18.77 14.14 -6.94
CA ALA A 219 -18.17 15.40 -6.47
C ALA A 219 -16.78 15.64 -7.07
N GLY A 220 -16.03 14.57 -7.34
CA GLY A 220 -14.73 14.61 -7.99
C GLY A 220 -14.78 14.81 -9.51
N ALA A 221 -15.97 14.85 -10.13
CA ALA A 221 -16.08 14.88 -11.58
C ALA A 221 -15.42 16.13 -12.22
N VAL A 222 -14.68 15.89 -13.29
CA VAL A 222 -14.24 16.92 -14.24
C VAL A 222 -15.11 16.82 -15.48
N ARG A 223 -15.72 17.94 -15.88
CA ARG A 223 -16.70 17.99 -16.97
C ARG A 223 -16.25 18.97 -18.03
N ASN A 224 -16.55 18.63 -19.29
CA ASN A 224 -16.39 19.56 -20.40
C ASN A 224 -17.53 20.59 -20.43
N GLU A 225 -17.47 21.54 -21.38
CA GLU A 225 -18.47 22.61 -21.56
C GLU A 225 -19.88 22.08 -21.83
N SER A 226 -20.01 20.89 -22.43
CA SER A 226 -21.28 20.22 -22.67
C SER A 226 -21.80 19.45 -21.44
N GLY A 227 -21.09 19.50 -20.30
CA GLY A 227 -21.44 18.79 -19.07
C GLY A 227 -21.04 17.31 -19.04
N GLY A 228 -20.43 16.78 -20.11
CA GLY A 228 -19.93 15.41 -20.19
C GLY A 228 -18.71 15.20 -19.31
N ILE A 229 -18.61 14.04 -18.66
CA ILE A 229 -17.48 13.70 -17.79
C ILE A 229 -16.25 13.40 -18.66
N VAL A 230 -15.15 14.10 -18.40
CA VAL A 230 -13.85 13.90 -19.08
C VAL A 230 -12.77 13.35 -18.14
N GLY A 231 -13.06 13.24 -16.84
CA GLY A 231 -12.16 12.69 -15.84
C GLY A 231 -12.69 12.90 -14.42
N THR A 232 -11.83 12.62 -13.45
CA THR A 232 -12.09 12.87 -12.01
C THR A 232 -10.86 13.46 -11.34
N THR A 233 -11.01 14.06 -10.16
CA THR A 233 -9.90 14.56 -9.34
C THR A 233 -9.43 13.58 -8.28
N ARG A 234 -10.16 12.48 -8.05
CA ARG A 234 -9.84 11.50 -7.00
C ARG A 234 -10.47 10.13 -7.24
N PHE A 235 -9.93 9.13 -6.57
CA PHE A 235 -10.54 7.80 -6.46
C PHE A 235 -11.42 7.69 -5.21
N MET A 236 -12.31 6.70 -5.22
CA MET A 236 -13.07 6.22 -4.06
C MET A 236 -12.75 4.75 -3.85
N VAL A 237 -12.89 4.30 -2.60
CA VAL A 237 -12.86 2.90 -2.19
C VAL A 237 -14.24 2.53 -1.64
N VAL A 238 -14.64 1.26 -1.79
CA VAL A 238 -15.97 0.74 -1.41
C VAL A 238 -15.82 -0.36 -0.37
#